data_AF-A0A916F174-F1
#
_entry.id   AF-A0A916F174-F1
#
_cell.length_a   1.000
_cell.length_b   1.000
_cell.length_c   1.000
_cell.angle_alpha   90.00
_cell.angle_beta   90.00
_cell.angle_gamma   90.00
#
_symmetry.space_group_name_H-M   'P 1'
#
loop_
_entity.id
_entity.type
_entity.pdbx_description
1 polymer ?
#
loop_
_entity_poly.entity_id
_entity_poly.type
_entity_poly.pdbx_seq_one_letter_code
_entity_poly.pdbx_strand_id
1 'polypeptide(L)'
;MQKIIKATERPKIPYEHPTIELYLNTFRQHLARLWHSKKPFSQNDEEIKRIFADESISLKNQCEHFANYIAEAFQHYAVDDFTHAYYPGMPSQQGARMDAMEGCSRILPTLAIWACKQPLDDNDPFKDQKKLAISWLKQAFIAGTNPTHKGYWGDIKDYDQRTCESADLALALWVSKTIVWDTFTCGQKEQIIKWFERVNHIEVVDNNWHLFPLTVQLVIQSLTGKECIDHWRYERVKEFNVGDGWFRDGAKGNYDFYNAWGFHYSLYWIDQINPNFDRHYIRKNLSLFSETFRYFFTPTGLPFFGRSACYRLAATAPLIATLDVQEQVPTRLNVGEVKRALQTNLNYFIANGALKNGVPTQGLFDSDARLTDNYSGPASSLWSLRSLNIALFCGDRVGLWEAEPRLLEAEKDDFFVRIPSIEAIIIGRRETKEVSVIFENEYILEQSPHTRRLEKQSKRDYCKERVIGRAFRPKNNLLRKGVTCYSSKMSNFF
;
A
#
# COMPACT_ATOMS: atom_id res chain seq x y z
N MET A 1 10.00 29.06 -7.45
CA MET A 1 8.56 29.39 -7.46
C MET A 1 7.79 28.10 -7.29
N GLN A 2 6.84 28.05 -6.35
CA GLN A 2 6.02 26.86 -6.09
C GLN A 2 5.16 26.55 -7.33
N LYS A 3 5.15 25.29 -7.80
CA LYS A 3 4.35 24.88 -8.95
C LYS A 3 2.86 25.08 -8.64
N ILE A 4 2.17 25.88 -9.44
CA ILE A 4 0.72 26.07 -9.31
C ILE A 4 0.02 24.91 -10.02
N ILE A 5 -0.73 24.11 -9.25
CA ILE A 5 -1.54 23.01 -9.77
C ILE A 5 -2.99 23.49 -9.82
N LYS A 6 -3.60 23.49 -11.01
CA LYS A 6 -5.01 23.89 -11.16
C LYS A 6 -5.89 22.90 -10.42
N ALA A 7 -6.71 23.40 -9.49
CA ALA A 7 -7.68 22.59 -8.77
C ALA A 7 -8.91 22.29 -9.63
N THR A 8 -9.40 21.06 -9.54
CA THR A 8 -10.74 20.69 -9.98
C THR A 8 -11.73 20.83 -8.82
N GLU A 9 -13.02 20.92 -9.13
CA GLU A 9 -14.06 20.86 -8.12
C GLU A 9 -14.08 19.46 -7.49
N ARG A 10 -14.05 19.39 -6.15
CA ARG A 10 -14.12 18.10 -5.46
C ARG A 10 -15.55 17.56 -5.59
N PRO A 11 -15.75 16.39 -6.21
CA PRO A 11 -17.07 15.82 -6.40
C PRO A 11 -17.66 15.35 -5.07
N LYS A 12 -18.99 15.20 -5.04
CA LYS A 12 -19.69 14.62 -3.88
C LYS A 12 -19.45 13.12 -3.83
N ILE A 13 -18.50 12.69 -3.01
CA ILE A 13 -18.18 11.27 -2.85
C ILE A 13 -19.30 10.59 -2.03
N PRO A 14 -20.01 9.58 -2.57
CA PRO A 14 -21.19 8.98 -1.92
C PRO A 14 -20.93 8.49 -0.49
N TYR A 15 -19.77 7.90 -0.25
CA TYR A 15 -19.39 7.38 1.08
C TYR A 15 -18.88 8.46 2.04
N GLU A 16 -18.52 9.66 1.57
CA GLU A 16 -18.29 10.80 2.46
C GLU A 16 -19.62 11.48 2.86
N HIS A 17 -20.65 11.32 2.04
CA HIS A 17 -21.98 11.91 2.22
C HIS A 17 -23.11 10.87 2.07
N PRO A 18 -23.16 9.86 2.97
CA PRO A 18 -24.04 8.71 2.82
C PRO A 18 -25.52 9.08 2.89
N THR A 19 -26.30 8.52 1.96
CA THR A 19 -27.77 8.53 2.00
C THR A 19 -28.28 7.54 3.06
N ILE A 20 -29.57 7.65 3.42
CA ILE A 20 -30.22 6.68 4.32
C ILE A 20 -30.13 5.25 3.75
N GLU A 21 -30.33 5.11 2.44
CA GLU A 21 -30.20 3.83 1.75
C GLU A 21 -28.79 3.24 1.91
N LEU A 22 -27.75 4.07 1.75
CA LEU A 22 -26.37 3.63 1.94
C LEU A 22 -26.11 3.20 3.39
N TYR A 23 -26.64 3.94 4.37
CA TYR A 23 -26.56 3.54 5.78
C TYR A 23 -27.22 2.17 6.02
N LEU A 24 -28.44 1.96 5.53
CA LEU A 24 -29.15 0.68 5.67
C LEU A 24 -28.37 -0.46 5.00
N ASN A 25 -27.79 -0.22 3.82
CA ASN A 25 -26.97 -1.21 3.14
C ASN A 25 -25.70 -1.55 3.94
N THR A 26 -24.95 -0.54 4.41
CA THR A 26 -23.74 -0.79 5.23
C THR A 26 -24.05 -1.50 6.55
N PHE A 27 -25.20 -1.19 7.17
CA PHE A 27 -25.66 -1.90 8.37
C PHE A 27 -26.02 -3.37 8.07
N ARG A 28 -26.72 -3.65 6.96
CA ARG A 28 -26.99 -5.04 6.53
C ARG A 28 -25.68 -5.80 6.27
N GLN A 29 -24.71 -5.17 5.61
CA GLN A 29 -23.38 -5.75 5.40
C GLN A 29 -22.64 -5.99 6.72
N HIS A 30 -22.80 -5.10 7.70
CA HIS A 30 -22.24 -5.31 9.03
C HIS A 30 -22.81 -6.57 9.70
N LEU A 31 -24.12 -6.78 9.65
CA LEU A 31 -24.74 -8.01 10.16
C LEU A 31 -24.24 -9.25 9.41
N ALA A 32 -24.11 -9.17 8.08
CA ALA A 32 -23.54 -10.26 7.29
C ALA A 32 -22.07 -10.55 7.67
N ARG A 33 -21.27 -9.53 7.96
CA ARG A 33 -19.90 -9.70 8.49
C ARG A 33 -19.90 -10.43 9.82
N LEU A 34 -20.85 -10.18 10.71
CA LEU A 34 -20.92 -10.91 12.00
C LEU A 34 -21.11 -12.43 11.77
N TRP A 35 -21.84 -12.82 10.71
CA TRP A 35 -21.97 -14.23 10.31
C TRP A 35 -20.65 -14.81 9.79
N HIS A 36 -19.92 -14.04 8.98
CA HIS A 36 -18.61 -14.47 8.44
C HIS A 36 -17.45 -14.29 9.41
N SER A 37 -17.68 -13.72 10.59
CA SER A 37 -16.62 -13.42 11.54
C SER A 37 -16.00 -14.69 12.09
N LYS A 38 -14.72 -14.88 11.81
CA LYS A 38 -13.91 -15.97 12.34
C LYS A 38 -13.15 -15.51 13.57
N LYS A 39 -12.69 -16.45 14.40
CA LYS A 39 -11.78 -16.14 15.51
C LYS A 39 -10.51 -15.48 14.97
N PRO A 40 -9.92 -14.49 15.68
CA PRO A 40 -8.67 -13.88 15.25
C PRO A 40 -7.53 -14.93 15.13
N PHE A 41 -6.88 -14.94 13.97
CA PHE A 41 -5.75 -15.79 13.61
C PHE A 41 -4.47 -15.36 14.32
N SER A 42 -4.35 -15.69 15.60
CA SER A 42 -3.23 -15.27 16.46
C SER A 42 -2.11 -16.30 16.60
N GLN A 43 -2.29 -17.50 16.01
CA GLN A 43 -1.41 -18.65 16.24
C GLN A 43 0.08 -18.36 15.94
N ASN A 44 0.36 -17.56 14.91
CA ASN A 44 1.72 -17.31 14.42
C ASN A 44 2.22 -15.89 14.75
N ASP A 45 1.48 -15.12 15.57
CA ASP A 45 1.83 -13.73 15.91
C ASP A 45 3.16 -13.63 16.70
N GLU A 46 3.38 -14.52 17.66
CA GLU A 46 4.61 -14.53 18.46
C GLU A 46 5.80 -15.15 17.70
N GLU A 47 5.53 -16.07 16.77
CA GLU A 47 6.56 -16.61 15.89
C GLU A 47 7.08 -15.56 14.93
N ILE A 48 6.20 -14.84 14.22
CA ILE A 48 6.64 -13.82 13.26
C ILE A 48 7.41 -12.69 13.95
N LYS A 49 7.03 -12.30 15.17
CA LYS A 49 7.81 -11.34 15.97
C LYS A 49 9.21 -11.85 16.29
N ARG A 50 9.34 -13.12 16.72
CA ARG A 50 10.64 -13.74 16.98
C ARG A 50 11.51 -13.78 15.72
N ILE A 51 10.92 -14.13 14.58
CA ILE A 51 11.64 -14.17 13.29
C ILE A 51 12.24 -12.80 12.92
N PHE A 52 11.48 -11.73 13.14
CA PHE A 52 11.93 -10.36 12.84
C PHE A 52 12.79 -9.73 13.95
N ALA A 53 12.88 -10.36 15.12
CA ALA A 53 13.78 -9.98 16.20
C ALA A 53 15.12 -10.75 16.16
N ASP A 54 15.18 -11.88 15.45
CA ASP A 54 16.37 -12.73 15.33
C ASP A 54 17.27 -12.28 14.17
N GLU A 55 18.43 -11.72 14.49
CA GLU A 55 19.41 -11.25 13.50
C GLU A 55 20.11 -12.38 12.74
N SER A 56 20.02 -13.63 13.20
CA SER A 56 20.60 -14.79 12.51
C SER A 56 19.77 -15.25 11.30
N ILE A 57 18.50 -14.87 11.25
CA ILE A 57 17.61 -15.22 10.13
C ILE A 57 17.86 -14.24 8.98
N SER A 58 18.18 -14.78 7.80
CA SER A 58 18.42 -13.96 6.61
C SER A 58 17.17 -13.17 6.21
N LEU A 59 17.37 -11.97 5.65
CA LEU A 59 16.26 -11.13 5.17
C LEU A 59 15.35 -11.86 4.17
N LYS A 60 15.92 -12.69 3.29
CA LYS A 60 15.15 -13.52 2.35
C LYS A 60 14.20 -14.45 3.10
N ASN A 61 14.70 -15.18 4.11
CA ASN A 61 13.87 -16.08 4.91
C ASN A 61 12.82 -15.30 5.71
N GLN A 62 13.17 -14.15 6.30
CA GLN A 62 12.19 -13.29 6.98
C GLN A 62 11.06 -12.87 6.03
N CYS A 63 11.37 -12.48 4.79
CA CYS A 63 10.38 -12.14 3.76
C CYS A 63 9.52 -13.35 3.35
N GLU A 64 10.10 -14.54 3.18
CA GLU A 64 9.34 -15.76 2.88
C GLU A 64 8.37 -16.13 4.02
N HIS A 65 8.83 -16.07 5.28
CA HIS A 65 7.96 -16.26 6.45
C HIS A 65 6.87 -15.20 6.55
N PHE A 66 7.16 -13.94 6.19
CA PHE A 66 6.15 -12.89 6.16
C PHE A 66 5.08 -13.16 5.10
N ALA A 67 5.48 -13.57 3.89
CA ALA A 67 4.53 -13.97 2.85
C ALA A 67 3.66 -15.16 3.30
N ASN A 68 4.26 -16.17 3.92
CA ASN A 68 3.52 -17.32 4.46
C ASN A 68 2.53 -16.92 5.56
N TYR A 69 2.94 -16.09 6.53
CA TYR A 69 2.07 -15.59 7.60
C TYR A 69 0.82 -14.89 7.06
N ILE A 70 0.97 -14.10 5.99
CA ILE A 70 -0.16 -13.45 5.31
C ILE A 70 -1.01 -14.46 4.53
N ALA A 71 -0.39 -15.46 3.88
CA ALA A 71 -1.09 -16.49 3.13
C ALA A 71 -1.98 -17.36 4.03
N GLU A 72 -1.48 -17.80 5.18
CA GLU A 72 -2.26 -18.58 6.16
C GLU A 72 -3.43 -17.77 6.72
N ALA A 73 -3.19 -16.49 7.02
CA ALA A 73 -4.25 -15.59 7.46
C ALA A 73 -5.32 -15.41 6.38
N PHE A 74 -4.92 -15.22 5.12
CA PHE A 74 -5.85 -15.11 4.00
C PHE A 74 -6.69 -16.38 3.86
N GLN A 75 -6.07 -17.55 3.88
CA GLN A 75 -6.79 -18.83 3.87
C GLN A 75 -7.78 -18.94 5.02
N HIS A 76 -7.38 -18.50 6.22
CA HIS A 76 -8.24 -18.51 7.39
C HIS A 76 -9.43 -17.56 7.25
N TYR A 77 -9.26 -16.32 6.79
CA TYR A 77 -10.33 -15.31 6.74
C TYR A 77 -11.14 -15.30 5.44
N ALA A 78 -10.64 -15.92 4.37
CA ALA A 78 -11.33 -16.00 3.10
C ALA A 78 -12.66 -16.76 3.22
N VAL A 79 -13.62 -16.38 2.37
CA VAL A 79 -14.75 -17.24 2.02
C VAL A 79 -14.31 -18.31 1.03
N ASP A 80 -15.09 -19.38 0.88
CA ASP A 80 -14.70 -20.57 0.12
C ASP A 80 -14.30 -20.32 -1.35
N ASP A 81 -14.81 -19.25 -1.96
CA ASP A 81 -14.51 -18.87 -3.34
C ASP A 81 -13.34 -17.86 -3.46
N PHE A 82 -12.71 -17.51 -2.34
CA PHE A 82 -11.57 -16.60 -2.22
C PHE A 82 -11.79 -15.18 -2.76
N THR A 83 -13.03 -14.79 -3.05
CA THR A 83 -13.35 -13.44 -3.56
C THR A 83 -13.32 -12.35 -2.49
N HIS A 84 -13.50 -12.73 -1.23
CA HIS A 84 -13.57 -11.84 -0.07
C HIS A 84 -12.88 -12.48 1.13
N ALA A 85 -12.22 -11.69 1.98
CA ALA A 85 -11.65 -12.14 3.25
C ALA A 85 -12.01 -11.19 4.40
N TYR A 86 -12.70 -11.71 5.41
CA TYR A 86 -13.28 -10.92 6.50
C TYR A 86 -12.34 -10.82 7.70
N TYR A 87 -11.34 -9.94 7.62
CA TYR A 87 -10.40 -9.69 8.70
C TYR A 87 -11.06 -9.02 9.94
N PRO A 88 -10.60 -9.32 11.16
CA PRO A 88 -11.01 -8.61 12.37
C PRO A 88 -10.40 -7.20 12.39
N GLY A 89 -11.10 -6.23 12.97
CA GLY A 89 -10.62 -4.85 13.06
C GLY A 89 -11.71 -3.80 12.88
N MET A 90 -11.29 -2.54 12.97
CA MET A 90 -12.14 -1.35 12.80
C MET A 90 -12.65 -1.27 11.35
N PRO A 91 -13.97 -1.07 11.14
CA PRO A 91 -14.54 -0.99 9.80
C PRO A 91 -14.09 0.28 9.06
N SER A 92 -14.21 0.27 7.73
CA SER A 92 -14.14 1.50 6.94
C SER A 92 -15.50 2.20 6.83
N GLN A 93 -15.51 3.31 6.09
CA GLN A 93 -16.72 3.95 5.62
C GLN A 93 -17.28 3.35 4.30
N GLN A 94 -16.65 2.33 3.71
CA GLN A 94 -17.10 1.70 2.45
C GLN A 94 -18.08 0.54 2.69
N GLY A 95 -18.10 -0.02 3.91
CA GLY A 95 -18.97 -1.12 4.29
C GLY A 95 -18.27 -2.47 4.25
N ALA A 96 -18.82 -3.44 4.98
CA ALA A 96 -18.11 -4.67 5.31
C ALA A 96 -17.82 -5.58 4.11
N ARG A 97 -18.61 -5.50 3.03
CA ARG A 97 -18.33 -6.26 1.81
C ARG A 97 -17.12 -5.68 1.06
N MET A 98 -17.03 -4.36 0.96
CA MET A 98 -15.86 -3.70 0.39
C MET A 98 -14.61 -3.96 1.23
N ASP A 99 -14.71 -3.83 2.55
CA ASP A 99 -13.63 -4.18 3.48
C ASP A 99 -13.10 -5.61 3.27
N ALA A 100 -14.00 -6.55 2.97
CA ALA A 100 -13.62 -7.93 2.72
C ALA A 100 -13.04 -8.15 1.31
N MET A 101 -13.50 -7.39 0.31
CA MET A 101 -12.87 -7.37 -1.01
C MET A 101 -11.43 -6.83 -0.91
N GLU A 102 -11.18 -5.79 -0.11
CA GLU A 102 -9.82 -5.30 0.17
C GLU A 102 -8.91 -6.41 0.74
N GLY A 103 -9.47 -7.25 1.61
CA GLY A 103 -8.77 -8.43 2.18
C GLY A 103 -8.38 -9.48 1.14
N CYS A 104 -8.98 -9.45 -0.05
CA CYS A 104 -8.59 -10.25 -1.19
C CYS A 104 -7.63 -9.47 -2.09
N SER A 105 -8.08 -8.35 -2.66
CA SER A 105 -7.35 -7.58 -3.67
C SER A 105 -5.94 -7.18 -3.23
N ARG A 106 -5.74 -6.79 -1.97
CA ARG A 106 -4.44 -6.31 -1.47
C ARG A 106 -3.44 -7.43 -1.16
N ILE A 107 -3.88 -8.68 -1.13
CA ILE A 107 -3.04 -9.87 -0.87
C ILE A 107 -2.69 -10.58 -2.17
N LEU A 108 -3.59 -10.60 -3.15
CA LEU A 108 -3.37 -11.35 -4.39
C LEU A 108 -2.07 -10.97 -5.13
N PRO A 109 -1.60 -9.70 -5.18
CA PRO A 109 -0.28 -9.38 -5.73
C PRO A 109 0.86 -10.10 -5.02
N THR A 110 0.83 -10.12 -3.68
CA THR A 110 1.85 -10.79 -2.86
C THR A 110 1.84 -12.28 -3.13
N LEU A 111 0.67 -12.92 -3.12
CA LEU A 111 0.55 -14.34 -3.42
C LEU A 111 0.99 -14.68 -4.84
N ALA A 112 0.64 -13.85 -5.82
CA ALA A 112 1.03 -14.05 -7.21
C ALA A 112 2.56 -13.95 -7.38
N ILE A 113 3.20 -12.94 -6.79
CA ILE A 113 4.65 -12.75 -6.86
C ILE A 113 5.38 -13.87 -6.11
N TRP A 114 4.91 -14.24 -4.92
CA TRP A 114 5.51 -15.24 -4.05
C TRP A 114 5.39 -16.66 -4.61
N ALA A 115 4.25 -17.01 -5.21
CA ALA A 115 3.97 -18.36 -5.66
C ALA A 115 4.31 -18.62 -7.14
N CYS A 116 4.32 -17.60 -8.00
CA CYS A 116 4.48 -17.78 -9.46
C CYS A 116 5.89 -17.53 -9.99
N LYS A 117 6.87 -17.14 -9.16
CA LYS A 117 8.24 -16.80 -9.61
C LYS A 117 9.20 -18.00 -9.54
N GLN A 118 9.49 -18.57 -10.73
CA GLN A 118 10.52 -19.62 -11.04
C GLN A 118 10.42 -20.90 -10.18
N PRO A 119 10.94 -22.07 -10.66
CA PRO A 119 10.31 -23.34 -10.31
C PRO A 119 10.33 -23.57 -8.80
N LEU A 120 9.18 -23.97 -8.26
CA LEU A 120 9.05 -24.34 -6.85
C LEU A 120 10.06 -25.46 -6.58
N ASP A 121 11.13 -25.13 -5.88
CA ASP A 121 12.15 -26.09 -5.44
C ASP A 121 11.48 -27.17 -4.59
N ASP A 122 11.88 -28.43 -4.78
CA ASP A 122 11.40 -29.53 -3.95
C ASP A 122 11.78 -29.33 -2.46
N ASN A 123 12.80 -28.52 -2.18
CA ASN A 123 13.23 -28.15 -0.83
C ASN A 123 12.60 -26.86 -0.28
N ASP A 124 11.71 -26.19 -1.04
CA ASP A 124 11.02 -25.00 -0.55
C ASP A 124 10.02 -25.39 0.57
N PRO A 125 10.22 -24.94 1.82
CA PRO A 125 9.36 -25.31 2.93
C PRO A 125 7.91 -24.81 2.77
N PHE A 126 7.68 -23.82 1.90
CA PHE A 126 6.36 -23.26 1.63
C PHE A 126 5.75 -23.72 0.30
N LYS A 127 6.35 -24.72 -0.37
CA LYS A 127 5.92 -25.21 -1.68
C LYS A 127 4.42 -25.51 -1.75
N ASP A 128 3.87 -26.21 -0.78
CA ASP A 128 2.46 -26.59 -0.79
C ASP A 128 1.54 -25.39 -0.55
N GLN A 129 1.95 -24.46 0.30
CA GLN A 129 1.23 -23.20 0.49
C GLN A 129 1.23 -22.35 -0.79
N LYS A 130 2.35 -22.28 -1.50
CA LYS A 130 2.46 -21.59 -2.80
C LYS A 130 1.54 -22.23 -3.86
N LYS A 131 1.46 -23.57 -3.92
CA LYS A 131 0.49 -24.26 -4.80
C LYS A 131 -0.96 -23.90 -4.46
N LEU A 132 -1.31 -23.85 -3.16
CA LEU A 132 -2.64 -23.43 -2.73
C LEU A 132 -2.92 -21.98 -3.13
N ALA A 133 -1.96 -21.07 -2.97
CA ALA A 133 -2.08 -19.67 -3.38
C ALA A 133 -2.40 -19.51 -4.87
N ILE A 134 -1.77 -20.30 -5.75
CA ILE A 134 -2.11 -20.34 -7.19
C ILE A 134 -3.56 -20.78 -7.41
N SER A 135 -4.04 -21.76 -6.66
CA SER A 135 -5.43 -22.22 -6.75
C SER A 135 -6.43 -21.15 -6.29
N TRP A 136 -6.11 -20.40 -5.22
CA TRP A 136 -6.94 -19.32 -4.70
C TRP A 136 -7.04 -18.16 -5.69
N LEU A 137 -5.92 -17.77 -6.31
CA LEU A 137 -5.90 -16.78 -7.39
C LEU A 137 -6.88 -17.15 -8.51
N LYS A 138 -6.81 -18.40 -8.99
CA LYS A 138 -7.71 -18.88 -10.06
C LYS A 138 -9.17 -18.80 -9.65
N GLN A 139 -9.51 -19.31 -8.46
CA GLN A 139 -10.89 -19.30 -7.97
C GLN A 139 -11.42 -17.87 -7.78
N ALA A 140 -10.63 -16.99 -7.16
CA ALA A 140 -11.00 -15.61 -6.89
C ALA A 140 -11.33 -14.84 -8.18
N PHE A 141 -10.52 -14.96 -9.25
CA PHE A 141 -10.81 -14.28 -10.52
C PHE A 141 -12.07 -14.81 -11.20
N ILE A 142 -12.30 -16.12 -11.23
CA ILE A 142 -13.49 -16.69 -11.87
C ILE A 142 -14.77 -16.32 -11.11
N ALA A 143 -14.76 -16.47 -9.80
CA ALA A 143 -15.92 -16.16 -8.95
C ALA A 143 -16.15 -14.64 -8.81
N GLY A 144 -15.09 -13.85 -8.70
CA GLY A 144 -15.14 -12.41 -8.43
C GLY A 144 -15.56 -11.57 -9.64
N THR A 145 -15.33 -12.08 -10.85
CA THR A 145 -15.70 -11.38 -12.11
C THR A 145 -17.00 -11.89 -12.73
N ASN A 146 -17.63 -12.92 -12.16
CA ASN A 146 -18.91 -13.45 -12.64
C ASN A 146 -20.10 -12.70 -12.00
N PRO A 147 -20.91 -11.94 -12.76
CA PRO A 147 -22.01 -11.14 -12.22
C PRO A 147 -23.14 -11.92 -11.55
N THR A 148 -23.29 -13.23 -11.85
CA THR A 148 -24.32 -14.08 -11.25
C THR A 148 -23.83 -14.84 -10.03
N HIS A 149 -22.52 -14.80 -9.74
CA HIS A 149 -21.93 -15.50 -8.62
C HIS A 149 -22.07 -14.70 -7.32
N LYS A 150 -22.33 -15.39 -6.19
CA LYS A 150 -22.43 -14.74 -4.86
C LYS A 150 -21.18 -13.95 -4.46
N GLY A 151 -20.02 -14.38 -4.96
CA GLY A 151 -18.71 -13.78 -4.76
C GLY A 151 -18.39 -12.60 -5.69
N TYR A 152 -19.30 -12.19 -6.58
CA TYR A 152 -19.06 -11.08 -7.51
C TYR A 152 -18.58 -9.82 -6.76
N TRP A 153 -17.48 -9.24 -7.22
CA TRP A 153 -16.92 -8.00 -6.68
C TRP A 153 -17.79 -6.77 -6.96
N GLY A 154 -18.78 -6.92 -7.85
CA GLY A 154 -19.71 -5.86 -8.19
C GLY A 154 -19.18 -4.94 -9.27
N ASP A 155 -20.06 -4.06 -9.72
CA ASP A 155 -19.81 -3.09 -10.79
C ASP A 155 -19.00 -1.88 -10.31
N ILE A 156 -17.89 -1.56 -10.96
CA ILE A 156 -17.10 -0.35 -10.67
C ILE A 156 -17.90 0.89 -11.10
N LYS A 157 -17.96 1.90 -10.22
CA LYS A 157 -18.71 3.15 -10.39
C LYS A 157 -17.78 4.35 -10.14
N ASP A 158 -18.28 5.55 -10.43
CA ASP A 158 -17.57 6.79 -10.12
C ASP A 158 -17.22 6.88 -8.63
N TYR A 159 -15.97 7.28 -8.34
CA TYR A 159 -15.44 7.48 -6.99
C TYR A 159 -15.53 6.24 -6.08
N ASP A 160 -15.52 5.06 -6.69
CA ASP A 160 -15.65 3.78 -5.99
C ASP A 160 -14.28 3.22 -5.56
N GLN A 161 -14.21 2.69 -4.34
CA GLN A 161 -13.01 2.03 -3.81
C GLN A 161 -12.57 0.84 -4.69
N ARG A 162 -13.51 0.18 -5.37
CA ARG A 162 -13.22 -0.92 -6.31
C ARG A 162 -12.26 -0.52 -7.43
N THR A 163 -12.20 0.76 -7.77
CA THR A 163 -11.20 1.28 -8.70
C THR A 163 -9.78 1.09 -8.15
N CYS A 164 -9.55 1.43 -6.88
CA CYS A 164 -8.26 1.20 -6.22
C CYS A 164 -7.92 -0.29 -6.17
N GLU A 165 -8.89 -1.11 -5.75
CA GLU A 165 -8.69 -2.56 -5.59
C GLU A 165 -8.48 -3.27 -6.94
N SER A 166 -9.08 -2.76 -8.03
CA SER A 166 -8.90 -3.31 -9.37
C SER A 166 -7.45 -3.21 -9.86
N ALA A 167 -6.68 -2.21 -9.44
CA ALA A 167 -5.27 -2.08 -9.84
C ALA A 167 -4.40 -3.18 -9.21
N ASP A 168 -4.61 -3.51 -7.93
CA ASP A 168 -3.91 -4.62 -7.28
C ASP A 168 -4.35 -5.97 -7.90
N LEU A 169 -5.65 -6.15 -8.19
CA LEU A 169 -6.13 -7.34 -8.91
C LEU A 169 -5.51 -7.48 -10.31
N ALA A 170 -5.43 -6.39 -11.08
CA ALA A 170 -4.81 -6.39 -12.40
C ALA A 170 -3.31 -6.72 -12.31
N LEU A 171 -2.60 -6.15 -11.33
CA LEU A 171 -1.20 -6.47 -11.06
C LEU A 171 -1.02 -7.97 -10.75
N ALA A 172 -1.84 -8.53 -9.86
CA ALA A 172 -1.79 -9.95 -9.51
C ALA A 172 -1.99 -10.85 -10.72
N LEU A 173 -2.90 -10.49 -11.63
CA LEU A 173 -3.14 -11.25 -12.85
C LEU A 173 -1.98 -11.13 -13.85
N TRP A 174 -1.40 -9.94 -13.97
CA TRP A 174 -0.26 -9.68 -14.85
C TRP A 174 1.00 -10.41 -14.39
N VAL A 175 1.38 -10.31 -13.11
CA VAL A 175 2.57 -11.00 -12.59
C VAL A 175 2.44 -12.52 -12.61
N SER A 176 1.21 -13.06 -12.52
CA SER A 176 0.94 -14.50 -12.59
C SER A 176 0.59 -15.00 -13.99
N LYS A 177 0.87 -14.21 -15.05
CA LYS A 177 0.38 -14.47 -16.41
C LYS A 177 0.56 -15.92 -16.87
N THR A 178 1.80 -16.43 -16.80
CA THR A 178 2.16 -17.76 -17.33
C THR A 178 1.56 -18.93 -16.53
N ILE A 179 1.24 -18.72 -15.25
CA ILE A 179 0.76 -19.78 -14.33
C ILE A 179 -0.77 -19.73 -14.15
N VAL A 180 -1.36 -18.54 -14.23
CA VAL A 180 -2.77 -18.27 -13.98
C VAL A 180 -3.48 -17.84 -15.26
N TRP A 181 -3.18 -16.65 -15.79
CA TRP A 181 -3.90 -16.08 -16.94
C TRP A 181 -3.92 -17.00 -18.15
N ASP A 182 -2.77 -17.53 -18.54
CA ASP A 182 -2.63 -18.34 -19.76
C ASP A 182 -3.43 -19.65 -19.67
N THR A 183 -3.72 -20.12 -18.45
CA THR A 183 -4.48 -21.36 -18.19
C THR A 183 -6.01 -21.19 -18.24
N PHE A 184 -6.51 -19.95 -18.25
CA PHE A 184 -7.95 -19.70 -18.38
C PHE A 184 -8.44 -19.97 -19.80
N THR A 185 -9.68 -20.46 -19.91
CA THR A 185 -10.37 -20.62 -21.21
C THR A 185 -10.65 -19.25 -21.83
N CYS A 186 -10.92 -19.21 -23.14
CA CYS A 186 -11.28 -17.95 -23.82
C CYS A 186 -12.47 -17.24 -23.15
N GLY A 187 -13.51 -17.98 -22.76
CA GLY A 187 -14.67 -17.41 -22.07
C GLY A 187 -14.35 -16.86 -20.67
N GLN A 188 -13.45 -17.51 -19.94
CA GLN A 188 -12.97 -17.01 -18.64
C GLN A 188 -12.14 -15.73 -18.81
N LYS A 189 -11.25 -15.70 -19.82
CA LYS A 189 -10.46 -14.50 -20.17
C LYS A 189 -11.37 -13.33 -20.54
N GLU A 190 -12.39 -13.57 -21.37
CA GLU A 190 -13.38 -12.55 -21.75
C GLU A 190 -14.16 -12.03 -20.54
N GLN A 191 -14.62 -12.91 -19.65
CA GLN A 191 -15.33 -12.53 -18.42
C GLN A 191 -14.47 -11.61 -17.53
N ILE A 192 -13.21 -11.99 -17.31
CA ILE A 192 -12.28 -11.24 -16.46
C ILE A 192 -12.00 -9.86 -17.07
N ILE A 193 -11.68 -9.79 -18.37
CA ILE A 193 -11.39 -8.53 -19.06
C ILE A 193 -12.62 -7.62 -19.07
N LYS A 194 -13.82 -8.16 -19.29
CA LYS A 194 -15.07 -7.39 -19.25
C LYS A 194 -15.30 -6.72 -17.88
N TRP A 195 -14.89 -7.36 -16.78
CA TRP A 195 -14.96 -6.72 -15.47
C TRP A 195 -13.95 -5.57 -15.34
N PHE A 196 -12.71 -5.78 -15.76
CA PHE A 196 -11.67 -4.74 -15.73
C PHE A 196 -11.96 -3.55 -16.64
N GLU A 197 -12.54 -3.76 -17.82
CA GLU A 197 -12.87 -2.69 -18.78
C GLU A 197 -13.84 -1.64 -18.22
N ARG A 198 -14.56 -1.94 -17.12
CA ARG A 198 -15.42 -0.98 -16.44
C ARG A 198 -14.66 0.25 -15.94
N VAL A 199 -13.36 0.16 -15.68
CA VAL A 199 -12.54 1.32 -15.28
C VAL A 199 -12.42 2.39 -16.36
N ASN A 200 -12.73 2.07 -17.62
CA ASN A 200 -12.63 3.01 -18.74
C ASN A 200 -13.78 4.04 -18.75
N HIS A 201 -14.81 3.83 -17.94
CA HIS A 201 -16.04 4.64 -17.97
C HIS A 201 -16.36 5.27 -16.62
N ILE A 202 -15.35 5.51 -15.79
CA ILE A 202 -15.52 6.06 -14.44
C ILE A 202 -14.74 7.35 -14.23
N GLU A 203 -15.29 8.16 -13.33
CA GLU A 203 -14.60 9.27 -12.70
C GLU A 203 -13.89 8.84 -11.41
N VAL A 204 -12.75 9.47 -11.14
CA VAL A 204 -11.94 9.21 -9.94
C VAL A 204 -11.62 10.51 -9.22
N VAL A 205 -11.24 10.41 -7.95
CA VAL A 205 -10.76 11.58 -7.21
C VAL A 205 -9.52 12.14 -7.93
N ASP A 206 -9.47 13.45 -8.13
CA ASP A 206 -8.40 14.14 -8.86
C ASP A 206 -7.09 14.22 -8.06
N ASN A 207 -6.45 13.07 -7.90
CA ASN A 207 -5.24 12.87 -7.13
C ASN A 207 -4.50 11.60 -7.60
N ASN A 208 -3.78 10.88 -6.73
CA ASN A 208 -3.15 9.60 -7.09
C ASN A 208 -4.10 8.56 -7.72
N TRP A 209 -5.42 8.69 -7.53
CA TRP A 209 -6.39 7.72 -8.04
C TRP A 209 -6.38 7.56 -9.57
N HIS A 210 -5.87 8.54 -10.32
CA HIS A 210 -5.67 8.41 -11.77
C HIS A 210 -4.72 7.25 -12.16
N LEU A 211 -3.83 6.83 -11.26
CA LEU A 211 -2.89 5.73 -11.51
C LEU A 211 -3.56 4.35 -11.48
N PHE A 212 -4.69 4.19 -10.77
CA PHE A 212 -5.38 2.91 -10.68
C PHE A 212 -6.02 2.45 -12.00
N PRO A 213 -6.93 3.23 -12.64
CA PRO A 213 -7.48 2.84 -13.93
C PRO A 213 -6.38 2.75 -15.00
N LEU A 214 -5.37 3.63 -14.96
CA LEU A 214 -4.23 3.57 -15.88
C LEU A 214 -3.47 2.22 -15.77
N THR A 215 -3.22 1.75 -14.55
CA THR A 215 -2.58 0.44 -14.32
C THR A 215 -3.43 -0.69 -14.90
N VAL A 216 -4.74 -0.67 -14.67
CA VAL A 216 -5.66 -1.68 -15.21
C VAL A 216 -5.68 -1.65 -16.75
N GLN A 217 -5.73 -0.48 -17.36
CA GLN A 217 -5.70 -0.30 -18.82
C GLN A 217 -4.41 -0.86 -19.44
N LEU A 218 -3.26 -0.59 -18.83
CA LEU A 218 -1.97 -1.14 -19.27
C LEU A 218 -1.90 -2.66 -19.13
N VAL A 219 -2.48 -3.22 -18.07
CA VAL A 219 -2.59 -4.69 -17.92
C VAL A 219 -3.50 -5.28 -19.00
N ILE A 220 -4.67 -4.69 -19.27
CA ILE A 220 -5.56 -5.13 -20.36
C ILE A 220 -4.79 -5.15 -21.68
N GLN A 221 -4.09 -4.06 -22.00
CA GLN A 221 -3.27 -3.96 -23.20
C GLN A 221 -2.19 -5.05 -23.24
N SER A 222 -1.46 -5.27 -22.14
CA SER A 222 -0.40 -6.29 -22.04
C SER A 222 -0.92 -7.73 -22.20
N LEU A 223 -2.13 -8.02 -21.71
CA LEU A 223 -2.71 -9.36 -21.74
C LEU A 223 -3.48 -9.67 -23.04
N THR A 224 -4.03 -8.66 -23.70
CA THR A 224 -4.98 -8.85 -24.83
C THR A 224 -4.56 -8.16 -26.12
N GLY A 225 -3.64 -7.19 -26.06
CA GLY A 225 -3.30 -6.31 -27.19
C GLY A 225 -4.33 -5.19 -27.44
N LYS A 226 -5.43 -5.13 -26.68
CA LYS A 226 -6.47 -4.10 -26.83
C LYS A 226 -5.97 -2.74 -26.35
N GLU A 227 -6.13 -1.72 -27.18
CA GLU A 227 -5.81 -0.34 -26.83
C GLU A 227 -6.99 0.32 -26.11
N CYS A 228 -6.77 0.74 -24.87
CA CYS A 228 -7.78 1.39 -24.03
C CYS A 228 -7.17 2.40 -23.04
N ILE A 229 -6.00 2.95 -23.35
CA ILE A 229 -5.26 3.81 -22.42
C ILE A 229 -5.75 5.25 -22.49
N ASP A 230 -6.17 5.78 -21.35
CA ASP A 230 -6.51 7.19 -21.19
C ASP A 230 -5.26 8.03 -20.86
N HIS A 231 -4.49 8.42 -21.88
CA HIS A 231 -3.23 9.16 -21.69
C HIS A 231 -3.40 10.45 -20.87
N TRP A 232 -4.56 11.11 -20.92
CA TRP A 232 -4.82 12.32 -20.14
C TRP A 232 -4.70 12.09 -18.62
N ARG A 233 -5.01 10.89 -18.12
CA ARG A 233 -4.88 10.55 -16.69
C ARG A 233 -3.42 10.58 -16.26
N TYR A 234 -2.54 10.07 -17.11
CA TYR A 234 -1.11 10.10 -16.87
C TYR A 234 -0.56 11.54 -16.94
N GLU A 235 -0.98 12.31 -17.95
CA GLU A 235 -0.64 13.74 -18.04
C GLU A 235 -1.08 14.49 -16.78
N ARG A 236 -2.30 14.22 -16.28
CA ARG A 236 -2.81 14.81 -15.05
C ARG A 236 -1.98 14.43 -13.83
N VAL A 237 -1.50 13.19 -13.73
CA VAL A 237 -0.57 12.77 -12.66
C VAL A 237 0.77 13.51 -12.74
N LYS A 238 1.31 13.74 -13.95
CA LYS A 238 2.55 14.52 -14.11
C LYS A 238 2.39 15.98 -13.68
N GLU A 239 1.19 16.55 -13.77
CA GLU A 239 0.91 17.87 -13.21
C GLU A 239 1.09 17.91 -11.69
N PHE A 240 0.86 16.79 -11.00
CA PHE A 240 1.07 16.68 -9.54
C PHE A 240 2.53 16.57 -9.12
N ASN A 241 3.46 16.26 -10.03
CA ASN A 241 4.89 16.25 -9.74
C ASN A 241 5.41 17.68 -9.49
N VAL A 242 5.95 17.93 -8.31
CA VAL A 242 6.43 19.25 -7.87
C VAL A 242 7.95 19.42 -7.96
N GLY A 243 8.69 18.38 -8.35
CA GLY A 243 10.15 18.36 -8.39
C GLY A 243 10.76 17.40 -7.35
N ASP A 244 12.07 17.12 -7.48
CA ASP A 244 12.81 16.19 -6.61
C ASP A 244 12.18 14.79 -6.50
N GLY A 245 11.39 14.38 -7.50
CA GLY A 245 10.64 13.13 -7.50
C GLY A 245 9.38 13.10 -6.61
N TRP A 246 9.00 14.24 -6.01
CA TRP A 246 7.82 14.35 -5.16
C TRP A 246 6.56 14.75 -5.93
N PHE A 247 5.44 14.18 -5.53
CA PHE A 247 4.09 14.46 -6.03
C PHE A 247 3.23 15.01 -4.89
N ARG A 248 2.44 16.02 -5.21
CA ARG A 248 1.34 16.50 -4.35
C ARG A 248 0.10 15.65 -4.61
N ASP A 249 -0.56 15.13 -3.58
CA ASP A 249 -1.75 14.27 -3.76
C ASP A 249 -3.01 15.05 -4.19
N GLY A 250 -3.03 15.53 -5.44
CA GLY A 250 -4.03 16.45 -5.97
C GLY A 250 -3.69 17.92 -5.68
N ALA A 251 -4.41 18.85 -6.32
CA ALA A 251 -4.13 20.28 -6.22
C ALA A 251 -4.22 20.85 -4.78
N LYS A 252 -5.07 20.25 -3.94
CA LYS A 252 -5.23 20.59 -2.51
C LYS A 252 -4.66 19.52 -1.57
N GLY A 253 -3.85 18.62 -2.10
CA GLY A 253 -3.19 17.54 -1.38
C GLY A 253 -2.06 18.01 -0.48
N ASN A 254 -1.53 17.07 0.31
CA ASN A 254 -0.31 17.25 1.08
C ASN A 254 0.82 16.40 0.48
N TYR A 255 2.05 16.64 0.94
CA TYR A 255 3.14 15.70 0.76
C TYR A 255 3.05 14.68 1.89
N ASP A 256 2.82 13.43 1.52
CA ASP A 256 2.80 12.31 2.45
C ASP A 256 3.43 11.08 1.80
N PHE A 257 3.49 9.99 2.56
CA PHE A 257 4.12 8.76 2.12
C PHE A 257 3.34 8.00 1.03
N TYR A 258 2.18 8.50 0.55
CA TYR A 258 1.65 8.04 -0.74
C TYR A 258 2.63 8.31 -1.88
N ASN A 259 3.63 9.18 -1.72
CA ASN A 259 4.74 9.23 -2.66
C ASN A 259 5.46 7.87 -2.76
N ALA A 260 5.73 7.22 -1.63
CA ALA A 260 6.41 5.94 -1.61
C ALA A 260 5.51 4.79 -2.06
N TRP A 261 4.39 4.59 -1.36
CA TRP A 261 3.54 3.42 -1.59
C TRP A 261 2.37 3.68 -2.52
N GLY A 262 2.11 4.90 -2.99
CA GLY A 262 1.03 5.21 -3.94
C GLY A 262 1.58 5.52 -5.34
N PHE A 263 2.21 6.69 -5.49
CA PHE A 263 2.79 7.19 -6.74
C PHE A 263 3.92 6.28 -7.24
N HIS A 264 5.04 6.21 -6.51
CA HIS A 264 6.23 5.48 -6.99
C HIS A 264 6.00 3.97 -7.11
N TYR A 265 5.19 3.38 -6.22
CA TYR A 265 4.78 1.98 -6.38
C TYR A 265 4.01 1.75 -7.69
N SER A 266 3.02 2.59 -8.01
CA SER A 266 2.22 2.41 -9.24
C SER A 266 3.05 2.72 -10.48
N LEU A 267 3.85 3.79 -10.46
CA LEU A 267 4.73 4.16 -11.58
C LEU A 267 5.78 3.06 -11.86
N TYR A 268 6.35 2.45 -10.83
CA TYR A 268 7.24 1.30 -10.99
C TYR A 268 6.55 0.16 -11.74
N TRP A 269 5.36 -0.27 -11.31
CA TRP A 269 4.64 -1.34 -12.00
C TRP A 269 4.21 -0.97 -13.42
N ILE A 270 3.83 0.29 -13.67
CA ILE A 270 3.54 0.79 -15.03
C ILE A 270 4.75 0.59 -15.97
N ASP A 271 5.97 0.91 -15.53
CA ASP A 271 7.18 0.66 -16.32
C ASP A 271 7.50 -0.83 -16.50
N GLN A 272 7.18 -1.68 -15.51
CA GLN A 272 7.33 -3.14 -15.66
C GLN A 272 6.29 -3.74 -16.62
N ILE A 273 5.04 -3.28 -16.57
CA ILE A 273 3.93 -3.75 -17.41
C ILE A 273 4.12 -3.32 -18.86
N ASN A 274 4.48 -2.05 -19.07
CA ASN A 274 4.75 -1.48 -20.38
C ASN A 274 6.04 -0.63 -20.38
N PRO A 275 7.19 -1.27 -20.63
CA PRO A 275 8.49 -0.65 -20.92
C PRO A 275 8.51 0.56 -21.86
N ASN A 276 7.56 0.65 -22.79
CA ASN A 276 7.54 1.67 -23.83
C ASN A 276 6.62 2.85 -23.51
N PHE A 277 5.97 2.86 -22.34
CA PHE A 277 4.98 3.88 -21.99
C PHE A 277 5.61 5.26 -21.73
N ASP A 278 6.38 5.41 -20.65
CA ASP A 278 7.16 6.64 -20.35
C ASP A 278 8.31 6.34 -19.38
N ARG A 279 9.09 5.32 -19.73
CA ARG A 279 10.14 4.74 -18.91
C ARG A 279 11.14 5.78 -18.38
N HIS A 280 11.60 6.68 -19.24
CA HIS A 280 12.62 7.66 -18.86
C HIS A 280 12.10 8.59 -17.76
N TYR A 281 10.89 9.15 -17.91
CA TYR A 281 10.30 10.02 -16.91
C TYR A 281 10.08 9.27 -15.59
N ILE A 282 9.52 8.06 -15.65
CA ILE A 282 9.22 7.24 -14.48
C ILE A 282 10.50 6.95 -13.69
N ARG A 283 11.52 6.37 -14.33
CA ARG A 283 12.77 5.96 -13.68
C ARG A 283 13.55 7.15 -13.15
N LYS A 284 13.56 8.27 -13.88
CA LYS A 284 14.21 9.51 -13.44
C LYS A 284 13.57 10.05 -12.16
N ASN A 285 12.25 10.15 -12.11
CA ASN A 285 11.56 10.65 -10.91
C ASN A 285 11.67 9.71 -9.72
N LEU A 286 11.65 8.40 -9.96
CA LEU A 286 11.90 7.41 -8.93
C LEU A 286 13.32 7.55 -8.35
N SER A 287 14.35 7.73 -9.19
CA SER A 287 15.72 7.96 -8.72
C SER A 287 15.83 9.25 -7.90
N LEU A 288 15.29 10.37 -8.40
CA LEU A 288 15.30 11.66 -7.69
C LEU A 288 14.63 11.59 -6.32
N PHE A 289 13.50 10.89 -6.22
CA PHE A 289 12.83 10.68 -4.94
C PHE A 289 13.71 9.88 -3.98
N SER A 290 14.24 8.75 -4.44
CA SER A 290 15.08 7.86 -3.65
C SER A 290 16.39 8.50 -3.18
N GLU A 291 16.97 9.44 -3.93
CA GLU A 291 18.18 10.19 -3.55
C GLU A 291 18.04 10.92 -2.22
N THR A 292 16.88 11.53 -1.95
CA THR A 292 16.61 12.24 -0.70
C THR A 292 15.88 11.36 0.31
N PHE A 293 15.01 10.47 -0.16
CA PHE A 293 14.20 9.62 0.72
C PHE A 293 15.02 8.57 1.48
N ARG A 294 16.20 8.17 0.99
CA ARG A 294 17.12 7.27 1.71
C ARG A 294 17.52 7.78 3.10
N TYR A 295 17.51 9.09 3.32
CA TYR A 295 17.89 9.73 4.58
C TYR A 295 16.80 9.62 5.66
N PHE A 296 15.60 9.10 5.35
CA PHE A 296 14.51 8.95 6.32
C PHE A 296 14.68 7.72 7.22
N PHE A 297 15.44 6.73 6.77
CA PHE A 297 15.50 5.43 7.41
C PHE A 297 16.51 5.40 8.54
N THR A 298 16.08 4.89 9.69
CA THR A 298 16.95 4.62 10.82
C THR A 298 16.80 3.16 11.28
N PRO A 299 17.69 2.65 12.13
CA PRO A 299 17.53 1.33 12.72
C PRO A 299 16.30 1.20 13.64
N THR A 300 15.71 2.32 14.07
CA THR A 300 14.68 2.39 15.10
C THR A 300 13.47 3.21 14.66
N GLY A 301 13.14 3.18 13.37
CA GLY A 301 11.97 3.84 12.81
C GLY A 301 12.30 4.86 11.73
N LEU A 302 11.33 5.74 11.48
CA LEU A 302 11.40 6.79 10.47
C LEU A 302 10.42 7.93 10.82
N PRO A 303 10.68 9.17 10.38
CA PRO A 303 9.82 10.30 10.68
C PRO A 303 8.51 10.21 9.89
N PHE A 304 7.44 9.74 10.54
CA PHE A 304 6.12 9.66 9.91
C PHE A 304 5.39 11.00 9.87
N PHE A 305 4.81 11.32 8.72
CA PHE A 305 3.89 12.44 8.54
C PHE A 305 2.81 12.10 7.51
N GLY A 306 1.76 12.92 7.50
CA GLY A 306 0.63 12.73 6.59
C GLY A 306 -0.36 11.67 7.07
N ARG A 307 -0.95 10.94 6.13
CA ARG A 307 -2.03 9.96 6.35
C ARG A 307 -1.53 8.53 6.18
N SER A 308 -2.39 7.57 6.55
CA SER A 308 -2.15 6.14 6.34
C SER A 308 -0.84 5.61 6.91
N ALA A 309 -0.48 6.08 8.10
CA ALA A 309 0.72 5.60 8.81
C ALA A 309 0.69 4.07 9.03
N CYS A 310 -0.48 3.44 8.99
CA CYS A 310 -0.62 1.98 9.05
C CYS A 310 0.03 1.24 7.86
N TYR A 311 0.41 1.91 6.77
CA TYR A 311 1.13 1.30 5.64
C TYR A 311 2.65 1.28 5.80
N ARG A 312 3.18 1.67 6.96
CA ARG A 312 4.62 1.83 7.27
C ARG A 312 5.59 0.77 6.75
N LEU A 313 5.20 -0.51 6.69
CA LEU A 313 6.10 -1.57 6.20
C LEU A 313 6.40 -1.42 4.70
N ALA A 314 5.57 -0.65 3.97
CA ALA A 314 5.77 -0.34 2.56
C ALA A 314 6.77 0.78 2.29
N ALA A 315 7.27 1.48 3.32
CA ALA A 315 8.07 2.70 3.15
C ALA A 315 9.28 2.49 2.22
N THR A 316 9.96 1.34 2.29
CA THR A 316 11.17 1.05 1.49
C THR A 316 10.93 0.73 0.02
N ALA A 317 9.67 0.64 -0.44
CA ALA A 317 9.31 0.23 -1.80
C ALA A 317 10.06 1.01 -2.90
N PRO A 318 10.17 2.35 -2.83
CA PRO A 318 10.89 3.13 -3.84
C PRO A 318 12.38 2.84 -3.91
N LEU A 319 13.04 2.58 -2.77
CA LEU A 319 14.48 2.30 -2.74
C LEU A 319 14.80 1.00 -3.49
N ILE A 320 13.98 -0.04 -3.25
CA ILE A 320 14.13 -1.34 -3.92
C ILE A 320 13.81 -1.21 -5.41
N ALA A 321 12.74 -0.47 -5.76
CA ALA A 321 12.38 -0.19 -7.14
C ALA A 321 13.49 0.55 -7.90
N THR A 322 14.18 1.51 -7.27
CA THR A 322 15.30 2.23 -7.88
C THR A 322 16.45 1.29 -8.25
N LEU A 323 16.77 0.30 -7.41
CA LEU A 323 17.82 -0.69 -7.73
C LEU A 323 17.47 -1.53 -8.96
N ASP A 324 16.21 -1.91 -9.12
CA ASP A 324 15.76 -2.74 -10.24
C ASP A 324 15.80 -2.02 -11.60
N VAL A 325 15.85 -0.68 -11.59
CA VAL A 325 15.84 0.14 -12.81
C VAL A 325 17.14 0.93 -13.07
N GLN A 326 18.17 0.69 -12.25
CA GLN A 326 19.39 1.51 -12.19
C GLN A 326 20.27 1.51 -13.45
N GLU A 327 20.21 0.46 -14.28
CA GLU A 327 21.06 0.34 -15.48
C GLU A 327 20.85 1.48 -16.49
N GLN A 328 19.71 2.18 -16.41
CA GLN A 328 19.34 3.24 -17.34
C GLN A 328 19.31 4.64 -16.70
N VAL A 329 19.30 4.71 -15.37
CA VAL A 329 19.32 5.95 -14.60
C VAL A 329 20.31 5.75 -13.44
N PRO A 330 21.50 6.37 -13.49
CA PRO A 330 22.48 6.25 -12.43
C PRO A 330 21.89 6.63 -11.08
N THR A 331 22.15 5.80 -10.07
CA THR A 331 21.75 6.06 -8.69
C THR A 331 22.96 5.99 -7.77
N ARG A 332 22.91 6.75 -6.67
CA ARG A 332 23.90 6.68 -5.59
C ARG A 332 23.56 5.63 -4.54
N LEU A 333 22.42 4.95 -4.68
CA LEU A 333 22.02 3.90 -3.76
C LEU A 333 22.92 2.69 -3.91
N ASN A 334 23.38 2.17 -2.78
CA ASN A 334 24.04 0.88 -2.73
C ASN A 334 23.05 -0.22 -2.32
N VAL A 335 23.16 -1.40 -2.95
CA VAL A 335 22.29 -2.56 -2.63
C VAL A 335 22.33 -2.92 -1.15
N GLY A 336 23.51 -2.86 -0.50
CA GLY A 336 23.67 -3.14 0.92
C GLY A 336 22.99 -2.11 1.83
N GLU A 337 22.91 -0.84 1.41
CA GLU A 337 22.18 0.22 2.14
C GLU A 337 20.67 -0.01 2.04
N VAL A 338 20.17 -0.36 0.85
CA VAL A 338 18.75 -0.67 0.64
C VAL A 338 18.34 -1.95 1.36
N LYS A 339 19.19 -2.97 1.36
CA LYS A 339 19.02 -4.18 2.18
C LYS A 339 18.88 -3.82 3.65
N ARG A 340 19.80 -2.99 4.17
CA ARG A 340 19.75 -2.53 5.56
C ARG A 340 18.47 -1.75 5.85
N ALA A 341 18.03 -0.87 4.95
CA ALA A 341 16.80 -0.08 5.13
C ALA A 341 15.54 -0.96 5.17
N LEU A 342 15.43 -1.95 4.26
CA LEU A 342 14.34 -2.92 4.26
C LEU A 342 14.34 -3.74 5.56
N GLN A 343 15.50 -4.28 5.93
CA GLN A 343 15.66 -5.09 7.13
C GLN A 343 15.31 -4.32 8.41
N THR A 344 15.86 -3.11 8.60
CA THR A 344 15.57 -2.33 9.82
C THR A 344 14.12 -1.87 9.87
N ASN A 345 13.52 -1.47 8.74
CA ASN A 345 12.12 -1.08 8.71
C ASN A 345 11.21 -2.25 9.11
N LEU A 346 11.41 -3.43 8.52
CA LEU A 346 10.60 -4.60 8.86
C LEU A 346 10.86 -5.07 10.29
N ASN A 347 12.12 -5.27 10.69
CA ASN A 347 12.49 -5.73 12.03
C ASN A 347 11.92 -4.80 13.11
N TYR A 348 12.14 -3.49 12.98
CA TYR A 348 11.71 -2.53 13.97
C TYR A 348 10.18 -2.54 14.16
N PHE A 349 9.41 -2.47 13.07
CA PHE A 349 7.95 -2.45 13.21
C PHE A 349 7.39 -3.81 13.64
N ILE A 350 7.80 -4.91 12.99
CA ILE A 350 7.23 -6.23 13.24
C ILE A 350 7.58 -6.73 14.64
N ALA A 351 8.83 -6.63 15.07
CA ALA A 351 9.25 -7.05 16.41
C ALA A 351 8.54 -6.25 17.52
N ASN A 352 8.11 -5.01 17.24
CA ASN A 352 7.36 -4.17 18.17
C ASN A 352 5.83 -4.24 18.00
N GLY A 353 5.30 -5.26 17.30
CA GLY A 353 3.86 -5.53 17.26
C GLY A 353 3.11 -5.05 16.01
N ALA A 354 3.83 -4.68 14.95
CA ALA A 354 3.18 -4.19 13.73
C ALA A 354 2.31 -5.23 13.00
N LEU A 355 2.45 -6.51 13.30
CA LEU A 355 1.60 -7.59 12.83
C LEU A 355 0.80 -8.19 14.00
N LYS A 356 -0.48 -8.44 13.76
CA LYS A 356 -1.38 -9.08 14.72
C LYS A 356 -2.53 -9.74 13.99
N ASN A 357 -2.96 -10.90 14.44
CA ASN A 357 -4.09 -11.63 13.89
C ASN A 357 -3.97 -11.93 12.37
N GLY A 358 -2.76 -12.12 11.85
CA GLY A 358 -2.53 -12.40 10.43
C GLY A 358 -2.50 -11.17 9.51
N VAL A 359 -2.43 -9.95 10.04
CA VAL A 359 -2.50 -8.72 9.25
C VAL A 359 -1.65 -7.60 9.87
N PRO A 360 -1.11 -6.65 9.08
CA PRO A 360 -0.54 -5.44 9.64
C PRO A 360 -1.56 -4.62 10.42
N THR A 361 -1.18 -4.11 11.59
CA THR A 361 -2.12 -3.43 12.50
C THR A 361 -2.66 -2.13 11.91
N GLN A 362 -3.87 -1.73 12.33
CA GLN A 362 -4.50 -0.45 11.97
C GLN A 362 -3.90 0.70 12.82
N GLY A 363 -2.59 0.86 12.76
CA GLY A 363 -1.80 1.83 13.53
C GLY A 363 -0.31 1.58 13.31
N LEU A 364 0.55 2.03 14.23
CA LEU A 364 2.01 1.86 14.11
C LEU A 364 2.53 0.57 14.78
N PHE A 365 1.99 0.19 15.93
CA PHE A 365 2.44 -0.98 16.69
C PHE A 365 1.29 -1.78 17.31
N ASP A 366 0.09 -1.20 17.32
CA ASP A 366 -1.18 -1.89 17.55
C ASP A 366 -2.25 -1.11 16.76
N SER A 367 -3.49 -1.55 16.82
CA SER A 367 -4.62 -0.80 16.31
C SER A 367 -4.79 0.51 17.09
N ASP A 368 -4.80 1.63 16.38
CA ASP A 368 -5.03 2.96 16.95
C ASP A 368 -6.01 3.75 16.05
N ALA A 369 -7.22 3.96 16.56
CA ALA A 369 -8.26 4.72 15.87
C ALA A 369 -7.84 6.17 15.61
N ARG A 370 -6.87 6.70 16.36
CA ARG A 370 -6.29 8.02 16.11
C ARG A 370 -5.46 8.06 14.84
N LEU A 371 -4.91 6.93 14.38
CA LEU A 371 -3.98 6.84 13.25
C LEU A 371 -4.59 6.18 12.02
N THR A 372 -5.85 5.77 12.10
CA THR A 372 -6.56 5.07 11.03
C THR A 372 -7.50 6.02 10.31
N ASP A 373 -7.31 6.25 9.02
CA ASP A 373 -8.21 7.08 8.22
C ASP A 373 -9.59 6.44 8.05
N ASN A 374 -10.67 7.22 7.92
CA ASN A 374 -12.05 6.71 7.82
C ASN A 374 -12.31 5.78 6.61
N TYR A 375 -11.54 5.91 5.54
CA TYR A 375 -11.63 5.00 4.39
C TYR A 375 -10.94 3.66 4.62
N SER A 376 -10.11 3.52 5.66
CA SER A 376 -9.37 2.29 5.91
C SER A 376 -10.20 1.23 6.64
N GLY A 377 -10.36 0.05 6.05
CA GLY A 377 -10.99 -1.10 6.67
C GLY A 377 -10.02 -1.98 7.45
N PRO A 378 -10.49 -3.12 7.99
CA PRO A 378 -9.67 -4.11 8.69
C PRO A 378 -8.49 -4.62 7.86
N ALA A 379 -8.70 -4.75 6.55
CA ALA A 379 -7.72 -5.24 5.59
C ALA A 379 -6.89 -4.13 4.94
N SER A 380 -7.20 -2.85 5.15
CA SER A 380 -6.54 -1.79 4.40
C SER A 380 -5.03 -1.76 4.62
N SER A 381 -4.57 -2.05 5.84
CA SER A 381 -3.15 -2.05 6.20
C SER A 381 -2.30 -3.05 5.41
N LEU A 382 -2.92 -3.97 4.64
CA LEU A 382 -2.23 -4.88 3.72
C LEU A 382 -1.48 -4.18 2.59
N TRP A 383 -1.75 -2.90 2.30
CA TRP A 383 -0.83 -2.12 1.46
C TRP A 383 0.59 -1.97 2.03
N SER A 384 0.80 -2.30 3.30
CA SER A 384 2.13 -2.53 3.89
C SER A 384 2.97 -3.57 3.12
N LEU A 385 2.35 -4.48 2.35
CA LEU A 385 3.03 -5.53 1.59
C LEU A 385 3.77 -5.00 0.36
N ARG A 386 3.61 -3.73 -0.01
CA ARG A 386 4.20 -3.17 -1.24
C ARG A 386 5.73 -3.23 -1.31
N SER A 387 6.42 -3.10 -0.17
CA SER A 387 7.88 -3.34 -0.12
C SER A 387 8.22 -4.82 -0.31
N LEU A 388 7.47 -5.72 0.34
CA LEU A 388 7.64 -7.17 0.20
C LEU A 388 7.42 -7.60 -1.26
N ASN A 389 6.38 -7.07 -1.91
CA ASN A 389 6.06 -7.38 -3.32
C ASN A 389 7.24 -7.07 -4.24
N ILE A 390 7.82 -5.87 -4.13
CA ILE A 390 8.95 -5.48 -4.97
C ILE A 390 10.19 -6.31 -4.61
N ALA A 391 10.46 -6.51 -3.31
CA ALA A 391 11.59 -7.32 -2.86
C ALA A 391 11.53 -8.76 -3.39
N LEU A 392 10.39 -9.45 -3.27
CA LEU A 392 10.21 -10.80 -3.82
C LEU A 392 10.28 -10.80 -5.36
N PHE A 393 9.76 -9.76 -6.02
CA PHE A 393 9.76 -9.66 -7.47
C PHE A 393 11.15 -9.48 -8.08
N CYS A 394 11.98 -8.58 -7.53
CA CYS A 394 13.27 -8.23 -8.12
C CYS A 394 14.51 -8.62 -7.29
N GLY A 395 14.35 -9.07 -6.04
CA GLY A 395 15.44 -9.26 -5.09
C GLY A 395 16.63 -10.05 -5.62
N ASP A 396 16.39 -11.20 -6.26
CA ASP A 396 17.47 -12.01 -6.85
C ASP A 396 18.15 -11.29 -8.04
N ARG A 397 17.39 -10.54 -8.86
CA ARG A 397 17.94 -9.80 -10.01
C ARG A 397 18.86 -8.66 -9.58
N VAL A 398 18.52 -8.00 -8.47
CA VAL A 398 19.26 -6.83 -7.98
C VAL A 398 20.32 -7.20 -6.93
N GLY A 399 20.48 -8.48 -6.61
CA GLY A 399 21.41 -8.97 -5.59
C GLY A 399 21.05 -8.56 -4.16
N LEU A 400 19.76 -8.29 -3.89
CA LEU A 400 19.28 -7.79 -2.59
C LEU A 400 19.58 -8.77 -1.45
N TRP A 401 19.51 -10.08 -1.72
CA TRP A 401 19.61 -11.10 -0.69
C TRP A 401 21.05 -11.37 -0.30
N GLU A 402 21.94 -11.38 -1.29
CA GLU A 402 23.36 -11.74 -1.19
C GLU A 402 24.22 -10.54 -0.79
N ALA A 403 23.77 -9.30 -1.00
CA ALA A 403 24.53 -8.12 -0.64
C ALA A 403 24.85 -8.05 0.86
N GLU A 404 26.07 -7.68 1.21
CA GLU A 404 26.41 -7.36 2.60
C GLU A 404 25.69 -6.09 3.06
N PRO A 405 24.98 -6.10 4.21
CA PRO A 405 24.34 -4.89 4.75
C PRO A 405 25.35 -3.77 4.96
N ARG A 406 24.99 -2.55 4.56
CA ARG A 406 25.79 -1.34 4.81
C ARG A 406 25.03 -0.39 5.72
N LEU A 407 25.78 0.42 6.46
CA LEU A 407 25.23 1.43 7.37
C LEU A 407 24.26 2.38 6.64
N LEU A 408 23.15 2.70 7.29
CA LEU A 408 22.25 3.76 6.86
C LEU A 408 22.91 5.13 7.02
N GLU A 409 22.41 6.16 6.34
CA GLU A 409 22.95 7.52 6.46
C GLU A 409 22.96 8.02 7.91
N ALA A 410 21.90 7.72 8.68
CA ALA A 410 21.78 8.05 10.10
C ALA A 410 22.77 7.32 11.02
N GLU A 411 23.47 6.29 10.51
CA GLU A 411 24.51 5.56 11.24
C GLU A 411 25.93 6.02 10.87
N LYS A 412 26.09 6.76 9.76
CA LYS A 412 27.40 7.19 9.26
C LYS A 412 27.87 8.48 9.91
N ASP A 413 27.10 9.55 9.76
CA ASP A 413 27.45 10.91 10.20
C ASP A 413 26.21 11.77 10.43
N ASP A 414 26.41 12.93 11.07
CA ASP A 414 25.40 13.98 11.13
C ASP A 414 25.17 14.55 9.74
N PHE A 415 23.91 14.84 9.41
CA PHE A 415 23.57 15.38 8.09
C PHE A 415 22.45 16.41 8.13
N PHE A 416 22.45 17.25 7.10
CA PHE A 416 21.44 18.26 6.83
C PHE A 416 21.13 18.22 5.33
N VAL A 417 19.93 17.78 4.95
CA VAL A 417 19.50 17.62 3.56
C VAL A 417 18.23 18.44 3.34
N ARG A 418 18.19 19.29 2.32
CA ARG A 418 16.97 20.03 1.94
C ARG A 418 16.30 19.34 0.77
N ILE A 419 14.96 19.35 0.77
CA ILE A 419 14.10 18.96 -0.36
C ILE A 419 13.33 20.21 -0.78
N PRO A 420 13.86 21.02 -1.71
CA PRO A 420 13.26 22.30 -2.09
C PRO A 420 11.83 22.18 -2.62
N SER A 421 11.50 21.12 -3.37
CA SER A 421 10.18 20.97 -4.00
C SER A 421 9.02 20.83 -3.02
N ILE A 422 9.28 20.38 -1.79
CA ILE A 422 8.30 20.22 -0.71
C ILE A 422 8.59 21.10 0.50
N GLU A 423 9.61 21.97 0.40
CA GLU A 423 10.03 22.90 1.46
C GLU A 423 10.27 22.16 2.78
N ALA A 424 11.04 21.06 2.70
CA ALA A 424 11.37 20.22 3.85
C ALA A 424 12.89 20.12 4.08
N ILE A 425 13.26 19.96 5.34
CA ILE A 425 14.63 19.76 5.79
C ILE A 425 14.69 18.45 6.57
N ILE A 426 15.63 17.59 6.21
CA ILE A 426 15.97 16.36 6.93
C ILE A 426 17.24 16.61 7.74
N ILE A 427 17.17 16.36 9.04
CA ILE A 427 18.29 16.48 9.97
C ILE A 427 18.53 15.12 10.60
N GLY A 428 19.74 14.60 10.44
CA GLY A 428 20.20 13.36 11.06
C GLY A 428 21.21 13.61 12.16
N ARG A 429 21.09 12.89 13.27
CA ARG A 429 22.08 12.86 14.35
C ARG A 429 22.61 11.44 14.51
N ARG A 430 23.90 11.25 14.24
CA ARG A 430 24.56 9.94 14.30
C ARG A 430 24.51 9.35 15.70
N GLU A 431 24.81 10.17 16.71
CA GLU A 431 24.92 9.73 18.10
C GLU A 431 23.60 9.10 18.60
N THR A 432 22.47 9.72 18.28
CA THR A 432 21.14 9.24 18.69
C THR A 432 20.46 8.36 17.64
N LYS A 433 21.03 8.23 16.44
CA LYS A 433 20.43 7.62 15.25
C LYS A 433 19.03 8.17 14.94
N GLU A 434 18.82 9.44 15.27
CA GLU A 434 17.55 10.13 15.12
C GLU A 434 17.54 10.91 13.81
N VAL A 435 16.42 10.82 13.09
CA VAL A 435 16.15 11.63 11.90
C VAL A 435 14.90 12.44 12.16
N SER A 436 15.02 13.76 11.97
CA SER A 436 13.89 14.68 12.01
C SER A 436 13.63 15.28 10.63
N VAL A 437 12.36 15.34 10.23
CA VAL A 437 11.89 16.07 9.05
C VAL A 437 11.14 17.30 9.53
N ILE A 438 11.57 18.48 9.06
CA ILE A 438 10.97 19.78 9.37
C ILE A 438 10.42 20.38 8.07
N PHE A 439 9.11 20.65 8.05
CA PHE A 439 8.47 21.42 6.99
C PHE A 439 8.65 22.92 7.28
N GLU A 440 9.14 23.67 6.30
CA GLU A 440 9.43 25.11 6.41
C GLU A 440 8.15 25.97 6.40
N ASN A 441 7.02 25.40 5.94
CA ASN A 441 5.73 26.07 5.86
C ASN A 441 4.61 25.26 6.54
N GLU A 442 3.62 25.98 7.06
CA GLU A 442 2.42 25.38 7.63
C GLU A 442 1.34 25.16 6.57
N TYR A 443 0.60 24.06 6.70
CA TYR A 443 -0.51 23.75 5.81
C TYR A 443 -1.82 24.50 6.15
N ILE A 444 -1.92 25.03 7.37
CA ILE A 444 -3.08 25.76 7.87
C ILE A 444 -2.61 26.98 8.66
N LEU A 445 -3.26 28.12 8.42
CA LEU A 445 -2.92 29.40 9.07
C LEU A 445 -3.61 29.58 10.42
N GLU A 446 -4.78 28.94 10.62
CA GLU A 446 -5.54 28.99 11.87
C GLU A 446 -5.29 27.75 12.72
N GLN A 447 -4.62 27.92 13.85
CA GLN A 447 -4.33 26.84 14.79
C GLN A 447 -4.14 27.34 16.22
N SER A 448 -4.28 26.41 17.17
CA SER A 448 -3.94 26.62 18.59
C SER A 448 -3.10 25.45 19.11
N PRO A 449 -2.42 25.58 20.27
CA PRO A 449 -1.75 24.44 20.89
C PRO A 449 -2.65 23.21 21.08
N HIS A 450 -3.97 23.40 21.21
CA HIS A 450 -4.93 22.31 21.35
C HIS A 450 -5.27 21.58 20.05
N THR A 451 -5.02 22.18 18.89
CA THR A 451 -5.28 21.54 17.59
C THR A 451 -4.12 20.65 17.13
N ARG A 452 -2.89 20.90 17.62
CA ARG A 452 -1.64 20.18 17.29
C ARG A 452 -1.51 18.82 17.98
N ARG A 453 -2.55 17.99 17.94
CA ARG A 453 -2.56 16.67 18.59
C ARG A 453 -3.46 15.68 17.88
N LEU A 454 -3.21 14.40 18.18
CA LEU A 454 -4.12 13.33 17.83
C LEU A 454 -5.41 13.44 18.66
N GLU A 455 -6.53 13.59 17.98
CA GLU A 455 -7.84 13.50 18.62
C GLU A 455 -8.20 12.05 18.87
N LYS A 456 -8.74 11.78 20.06
CA LYS A 456 -9.30 10.47 20.42
C LYS A 456 -10.73 10.38 19.91
N GLN A 457 -11.11 9.19 19.45
CA GLN A 457 -12.51 8.90 19.15
C GLN A 457 -13.34 9.02 20.43
N SER A 458 -14.49 9.70 20.34
CA SER A 458 -15.40 9.83 21.48
C SER A 458 -16.04 8.48 21.81
N LYS A 459 -16.44 8.25 23.08
CA LYS A 459 -17.15 7.02 23.47
C LYS A 459 -18.44 6.83 22.66
N ARG A 460 -19.15 7.93 22.37
CA ARG A 460 -20.37 7.93 21.57
C ARG A 460 -20.08 7.42 20.15
N ASP A 461 -19.05 7.97 19.52
CA ASP A 461 -18.69 7.59 18.15
C ASP A 461 -18.13 6.18 18.07
N TYR A 462 -17.36 5.75 19.08
CA TYR A 462 -16.92 4.36 19.21
C TYR A 462 -18.11 3.39 19.28
N CYS A 463 -19.10 3.65 20.14
CA CYS A 463 -20.30 2.83 20.22
C CYS A 463 -21.08 2.85 18.89
N LYS A 464 -21.20 4.02 18.26
CA LYS A 464 -21.87 4.18 16.97
C LYS A 464 -21.19 3.38 15.87
N GLU A 465 -19.86 3.41 15.80
CA GLU A 465 -19.05 2.64 14.86
C GLU A 465 -19.24 1.13 15.05
N ARG A 466 -19.26 0.65 16.30
CA ARG A 466 -19.49 -0.77 16.60
C ARG A 466 -20.89 -1.25 16.25
N VAL A 467 -21.91 -0.42 16.44
CA VAL A 467 -23.30 -0.79 16.14
C VAL A 467 -23.57 -0.73 14.63
N ILE A 468 -23.10 0.32 13.96
CA ILE A 468 -23.40 0.55 12.54
C ILE A 468 -22.44 -0.23 11.64
N GLY A 469 -21.25 -0.59 12.12
CA GLY A 469 -20.20 -1.20 11.32
C GLY A 469 -19.60 -0.24 10.29
N ARG A 470 -19.54 1.05 10.62
CA ARG A 470 -19.04 2.14 9.77
C ARG A 470 -18.12 3.04 10.57
N ALA A 471 -17.00 3.45 10.00
CA ALA A 471 -16.06 4.36 10.66
C ALA A 471 -16.71 5.68 11.13
N PHE A 472 -16.51 6.02 12.40
CA PHE A 472 -16.82 7.32 13.02
C PHE A 472 -15.62 7.81 13.84
N ARG A 473 -14.41 7.67 13.30
CA ARG A 473 -13.17 8.09 13.98
C ARG A 473 -12.70 9.47 13.48
N PRO A 474 -11.90 10.19 14.28
CA PRO A 474 -11.42 11.52 13.91
C PRO A 474 -10.46 11.45 12.73
N LYS A 475 -10.50 12.47 11.86
CA LYS A 475 -9.53 12.63 10.77
C LYS A 475 -8.26 13.28 11.32
N ASN A 476 -7.33 12.46 11.78
CA ASN A 476 -6.03 12.93 12.23
C ASN A 476 -5.03 12.92 11.07
N ASN A 477 -4.64 14.12 10.64
CA ASN A 477 -3.43 14.33 9.86
C ASN A 477 -2.67 15.44 10.59
N LEU A 478 -1.63 15.06 11.33
CA LEU A 478 -0.87 16.01 12.16
C LEU A 478 -0.30 17.17 11.34
N LEU A 479 0.01 16.94 10.06
CA LEU A 479 0.54 17.95 9.15
C LEU A 479 -0.52 19.01 8.85
N ARG A 480 -1.78 18.59 8.68
CA ARG A 480 -2.95 19.49 8.56
C ARG A 480 -3.39 20.11 9.88
N LYS A 481 -2.80 19.68 10.99
CA LYS A 481 -3.02 20.21 12.33
C LYS A 481 -1.90 21.14 12.78
N GLY A 482 -0.98 21.49 11.88
CA GLY A 482 0.11 22.45 12.12
C GLY A 482 1.33 21.86 12.82
N VAL A 483 1.45 20.54 12.91
CA VAL A 483 2.72 19.91 13.29
C VAL A 483 3.64 19.93 12.07
N THR A 484 4.81 20.55 12.18
CA THR A 484 5.78 20.67 11.09
C THR A 484 7.06 19.89 11.33
N CYS A 485 7.31 19.43 12.56
CA CYS A 485 8.50 18.65 12.92
C CYS A 485 8.13 17.21 13.29
N TYR A 486 8.74 16.26 12.61
CA TYR A 486 8.51 14.82 12.77
C TYR A 486 9.83 14.11 13.00
N SER A 487 9.96 13.43 14.14
CA SER A 487 11.14 12.64 14.49
C SER A 487 10.90 11.15 14.21
N SER A 488 11.97 10.41 13.86
CA SER A 488 11.98 8.95 13.75
C SER A 488 11.68 8.24 15.08
N LYS A 489 11.78 8.95 16.21
CA LYS A 489 11.28 8.50 17.52
C LYS A 489 9.75 8.51 17.63
N MET A 490 9.06 9.16 16.69
CA MET A 490 7.60 9.19 16.57
C MET A 490 6.86 9.68 17.83
N SER A 491 7.49 10.53 18.65
CA SER A 491 6.91 11.03 19.91
C SER A 491 5.53 11.69 19.76
N ASN A 492 5.26 12.34 18.61
CA ASN A 492 3.97 12.96 18.32
C ASN A 492 2.81 11.96 18.14
N PHE A 493 3.10 10.65 18.05
CA PHE A 493 2.11 9.61 17.78
C PHE A 493 1.63 8.84 19.02
N PHE A 494 2.27 9.02 20.19
CA PHE A 494 1.98 8.26 21.40
C PHE A 494 1.15 9.04 22.42
#